data_AF-A0A528AXJ5-F1
#
_entry.id   AF-A0A528AXJ5-F1
#
_cell.length_a   1.000
_cell.length_b   1.000
_cell.length_c   1.000
_cell.angle_alpha   90.00
_cell.angle_beta   90.00
_cell.angle_gamma   90.00
#
_symmetry.space_group_name_H-M   'P 1'
#
loop_
_entity.id
_entity.type
_entity.pdbx_description
1 polymer ?
#
loop_
_entity_poly.entity_id
_entity_poly.type
_entity_poly.pdbx_seq_one_letter_code
_entity_poly.pdbx_strand_id
1 'polypeptide(L)'
;KASDLLLIDANDPDTLSGPNAPDPTAWGLHGAIHRNVRHARCVMHVHSIHATVLASLADSTLPPIDQNSAIFFNRHVVDSHYGGLAFEEEGERCSQLLTDPKVKVMVMGNHGVLVIG
;
A
#
# COMPACT_ATOMS: atom_id res chain seq x y z
N LYS A 1 -22.52 0.66 0.06
CA LYS A 1 -23.03 -0.72 0.31
C LYS A 1 -22.33 -1.69 -0.65
N ALA A 2 -22.46 -3.02 -0.46
CA ALA A 2 -21.76 -3.99 -1.32
C ALA A 2 -22.05 -3.79 -2.83
N SER A 3 -23.27 -3.36 -3.17
CA SER A 3 -23.66 -3.06 -4.56
C SER A 3 -22.99 -1.83 -5.17
N ASP A 4 -22.27 -1.02 -4.39
CA ASP A 4 -21.60 0.20 -4.87
C ASP A 4 -20.11 -0.04 -5.13
N LEU A 5 -19.61 -1.26 -4.86
CA LEU A 5 -18.22 -1.62 -5.16
C LEU A 5 -18.03 -1.75 -6.66
N LEU A 6 -16.91 -1.22 -7.14
CA LEU A 6 -16.50 -1.35 -8.53
C LEU A 6 -15.72 -2.65 -8.71
N LEU A 7 -16.10 -3.44 -9.73
CA LEU A 7 -15.29 -4.55 -10.21
C LEU A 7 -14.41 -4.04 -11.35
N ILE A 8 -13.10 -4.18 -11.17
CA ILE A 8 -12.09 -3.59 -12.05
C ILE A 8 -11.00 -4.64 -12.32
N ASP A 9 -10.46 -4.67 -13.54
CA ASP A 9 -9.34 -5.54 -13.92
C ASP A 9 -8.01 -4.78 -13.82
N ALA A 10 -7.13 -5.24 -12.92
CA ALA A 10 -5.81 -4.64 -12.72
C ALA A 10 -4.88 -4.72 -13.95
N ASN A 11 -5.19 -5.57 -14.93
CA ASN A 11 -4.43 -5.77 -16.15
C ASN A 11 -5.05 -5.09 -17.38
N ASP A 12 -6.24 -4.51 -17.25
CA ASP A 12 -6.88 -3.80 -18.36
C ASP A 12 -6.31 -2.36 -18.46
N PRO A 13 -5.57 -2.02 -19.53
CA PRO A 13 -4.98 -0.70 -19.71
C PRO A 13 -6.05 0.41 -19.86
N ASP A 14 -7.28 0.06 -20.21
CA ASP A 14 -8.36 1.03 -20.45
C ASP A 14 -9.20 1.32 -19.19
N THR A 15 -8.84 0.71 -18.04
CA THR A 15 -9.56 0.85 -16.76
C THR A 15 -9.87 2.31 -16.38
N LEU A 16 -8.91 3.23 -16.56
CA LEU A 16 -9.06 4.64 -16.17
C LEU A 16 -9.89 5.47 -17.17
N SER A 17 -10.22 4.91 -18.34
CA SER A 17 -10.96 5.61 -19.39
C SER A 17 -12.47 5.31 -19.36
N GLY A 18 -12.88 4.33 -18.55
CA GLY A 18 -14.27 3.87 -18.48
C GLY A 18 -15.16 4.72 -17.57
N PRO A 19 -16.50 4.55 -17.66
CA PRO A 19 -17.46 5.26 -16.81
C PRO A 19 -17.36 4.92 -15.32
N ASN A 20 -16.69 3.81 -14.99
CA ASN A 20 -16.43 3.33 -13.63
C ASN A 20 -14.93 3.43 -13.28
N ALA A 21 -14.21 4.38 -13.88
CA ALA A 21 -12.81 4.59 -13.56
C ALA A 21 -12.63 4.85 -12.05
N PRO A 22 -11.73 4.13 -11.37
CA PRO A 22 -11.39 4.42 -9.98
C PRO A 22 -10.66 5.76 -9.87
N ASP A 23 -10.51 6.25 -8.63
CA ASP A 23 -9.58 7.35 -8.36
C ASP A 23 -8.17 6.99 -8.87
N PRO A 24 -7.55 7.83 -9.73
CA PRO A 24 -6.27 7.49 -10.35
C PRO A 24 -5.15 7.26 -9.35
N THR A 25 -5.17 7.97 -8.21
CA THR A 25 -4.11 7.87 -7.22
C THR A 25 -4.21 6.56 -6.42
N ALA A 26 -5.43 6.20 -6.03
CA ALA A 26 -5.69 4.89 -5.43
C ALA A 26 -5.38 3.75 -6.42
N TRP A 27 -5.73 3.92 -7.69
CA TRP A 27 -5.53 2.90 -8.72
C TRP A 27 -4.05 2.64 -9.01
N GLY A 28 -3.22 3.67 -9.09
CA GLY A 28 -1.77 3.52 -9.29
C GLY A 28 -1.15 2.59 -8.26
N LEU A 29 -1.49 2.77 -6.98
CA LEU A 29 -0.98 1.94 -5.88
C LEU A 29 -1.62 0.55 -5.82
N HIS A 30 -2.95 0.47 -5.75
CA HIS A 30 -3.66 -0.82 -5.60
C HIS A 30 -3.51 -1.71 -6.82
N GLY A 31 -3.58 -1.14 -8.03
CA GLY A 31 -3.46 -1.86 -9.29
C GLY A 31 -2.07 -2.51 -9.43
N ALA A 32 -1.00 -1.76 -9.18
CA ALA A 32 0.37 -2.29 -9.23
C ALA A 32 0.60 -3.42 -8.22
N ILE A 33 0.11 -3.28 -6.99
CA ILE A 33 0.23 -4.33 -5.98
C ILE A 33 -0.53 -5.59 -6.40
N HIS A 34 -1.77 -5.46 -6.88
CA HIS A 34 -2.52 -6.65 -7.32
C HIS A 34 -1.92 -7.32 -8.57
N ARG A 35 -1.31 -6.57 -9.49
CA ARG A 35 -0.60 -7.14 -10.64
C ARG A 35 0.65 -7.92 -10.21
N ASN A 36 1.47 -7.33 -9.35
CA ASN A 36 2.84 -7.80 -9.10
C ASN A 36 2.94 -8.72 -7.87
N VAL A 37 2.08 -8.53 -6.86
CA VAL A 37 2.12 -9.25 -5.59
C VAL A 37 1.00 -10.29 -5.54
N ARG A 38 1.19 -11.42 -6.24
CA ARG A 38 0.13 -12.44 -6.41
C ARG A 38 -0.47 -13.00 -5.11
N HIS A 39 0.26 -12.89 -4.00
CA HIS A 39 -0.19 -13.34 -2.69
C HIS A 39 -0.98 -12.28 -1.91
N ALA A 40 -1.12 -11.06 -2.43
CA ALA A 40 -1.98 -10.00 -1.89
C ALA A 40 -3.39 -10.14 -2.49
N ARG A 41 -4.30 -10.74 -1.73
CA ARG A 41 -5.73 -10.88 -2.07
C ARG A 41 -6.52 -9.65 -1.67
N CYS A 42 -6.10 -8.99 -0.60
CA CYS A 42 -6.64 -7.72 -0.13
C CYS A 42 -5.49 -6.72 0.04
N VAL A 43 -5.77 -5.46 -0.30
CA VAL A 43 -4.87 -4.32 -0.06
C VAL A 43 -5.68 -3.28 0.71
N MET A 44 -5.19 -2.88 1.88
CA MET A 44 -5.76 -1.81 2.68
C MET A 44 -4.72 -0.71 2.85
N HIS A 45 -5.10 0.52 2.50
CA HIS A 45 -4.26 1.70 2.64
C HIS A 45 -4.97 2.74 3.48
N VAL A 46 -4.27 3.30 4.47
CA VAL A 46 -4.83 4.30 5.38
C VAL A 46 -3.81 5.35 5.79
N HIS A 47 -4.30 6.56 6.05
CA HIS A 47 -3.54 7.68 6.64
C HIS A 47 -3.98 7.90 8.09
N SER A 48 -3.91 6.85 8.92
CA SER A 48 -4.26 7.00 10.34
C SER A 48 -3.21 7.85 11.05
N ILE A 49 -3.66 8.73 11.95
CA ILE A 49 -2.82 9.80 12.53
C ILE A 49 -1.48 9.26 13.05
N HIS A 50 -1.49 8.22 13.89
CA HIS A 50 -0.27 7.69 14.50
C HIS A 50 0.64 6.97 13.50
N ALA A 51 0.06 6.28 12.52
CA ALA A 51 0.83 5.58 11.50
C ALA A 51 1.48 6.57 10.51
N THR A 52 0.76 7.63 10.14
CA THR A 52 1.32 8.71 9.32
C THR A 52 2.40 9.49 10.09
N VAL A 53 2.23 9.73 11.40
CA VAL A 53 3.29 10.32 12.23
C VAL A 53 4.55 9.45 12.22
N LEU A 54 4.43 8.14 12.42
CA LEU A 54 5.55 7.21 12.30
C LEU A 54 6.22 7.31 10.92
N ALA A 55 5.41 7.30 9.86
CA ALA A 55 5.89 7.37 8.49
C ALA A 55 6.58 8.70 8.13
N SER A 56 6.37 9.77 8.91
CA SER A 56 7.04 11.06 8.72
C SER A 56 8.36 11.19 9.50
N LEU A 57 8.75 10.19 10.30
CA LEU A 57 10.01 10.21 11.04
C LEU A 57 11.19 9.88 10.13
N ALA A 58 12.36 10.46 10.45
CA ALA A 58 13.61 10.14 9.75
C ALA A 58 13.94 8.64 9.79
N ASP A 59 13.61 7.97 10.89
CA ASP A 59 13.50 6.52 10.98
C ASP A 59 12.03 6.14 11.15
N SER A 60 11.42 5.66 10.07
CA SER A 60 10.02 5.23 10.02
C SER A 60 9.81 3.75 10.35
N THR A 61 10.86 3.06 10.83
CA THR A 61 10.74 1.66 11.27
C THR A 61 9.83 1.58 12.48
N LEU A 62 8.94 0.57 12.55
CA LEU A 62 8.14 0.31 13.74
C LEU A 62 8.96 -0.55 14.72
N PRO A 63 9.51 0.01 15.82
CA PRO A 63 10.24 -0.77 16.80
C PRO A 63 9.30 -1.67 17.62
N PRO A 64 9.74 -2.87 18.03
CA PRO A 64 8.94 -3.78 18.87
C PRO A 64 8.98 -3.34 20.35
N ILE A 65 8.33 -2.22 20.68
CA ILE A 65 8.35 -1.62 22.02
C ILE A 65 7.34 -2.29 22.96
N ASP A 66 6.21 -2.72 22.42
CA ASP A 66 5.10 -3.33 23.17
C ASP A 66 4.54 -4.55 22.43
N GLN A 67 3.54 -5.21 23.03
CA GLN A 67 2.90 -6.39 22.43
C GLN A 67 2.31 -6.09 21.04
N ASN A 68 1.74 -4.91 20.82
CA ASN A 68 1.05 -4.55 19.58
C ASN A 68 2.03 -4.29 18.43
N SER A 69 3.16 -3.65 18.72
CA SER A 69 4.23 -3.42 17.76
C SER A 69 5.08 -4.67 17.52
N ALA A 70 5.27 -5.50 18.54
CA ALA A 70 6.06 -6.74 18.45
C ALA A 70 5.51 -7.77 17.45
N ILE A 71 4.19 -7.79 17.19
CA ILE A 71 3.63 -8.72 16.17
C ILE A 71 4.14 -8.43 14.75
N PHE A 72 4.62 -7.20 14.50
CA PHE A 72 5.15 -6.74 13.22
C PHE A 72 6.68 -6.84 13.13
N PHE A 73 7.34 -7.32 14.17
CA PHE A 73 8.80 -7.44 14.20
C PHE A 73 9.29 -8.35 13.07
N ASN A 74 10.18 -7.82 12.22
CA ASN A 74 10.68 -8.47 10.99
C ASN A 74 9.58 -8.91 10.01
N ARG A 75 8.41 -8.26 10.03
CA ARG A 75 7.27 -8.55 9.15
C ARG A 75 6.70 -7.31 8.45
N HIS A 76 7.44 -6.20 8.51
CA HIS A 76 7.13 -4.97 7.82
C HIS A 76 8.34 -4.47 7.03
N VAL A 77 8.07 -3.62 6.05
CA VAL A 77 9.07 -2.88 5.28
C VAL A 77 8.79 -1.39 5.37
N VAL A 78 9.83 -0.58 5.20
CA VAL A 78 9.71 0.86 5.09
C VAL A 78 10.02 1.24 3.66
N ASP A 79 9.08 1.94 3.03
CA ASP A 79 9.33 2.69 1.82
C ASP A 79 9.73 4.11 2.21
N SER A 80 11.00 4.47 2.02
CA SER A 80 11.51 5.79 2.42
C SER A 80 11.34 6.88 1.36
N HIS A 81 10.78 6.56 0.19
CA HIS A 81 10.65 7.50 -0.91
C HIS A 81 9.23 8.06 -1.03
N TYR A 82 9.09 9.38 -1.05
CA TYR A 82 7.82 10.07 -1.31
C TYR A 82 7.94 10.96 -2.55
N GLY A 83 7.18 10.61 -3.60
CA GLY A 83 7.17 11.32 -4.88
C GLY A 83 6.07 12.38 -5.02
N GLY A 84 5.20 12.52 -4.02
CA GLY A 84 3.97 13.33 -4.10
C GLY A 84 2.74 12.46 -4.29
N LEU A 85 1.83 12.84 -5.19
CA LEU A 85 0.62 12.05 -5.46
C LEU A 85 0.98 10.63 -5.91
N ALA A 86 0.28 9.66 -5.33
CA ALA A 86 0.48 8.23 -5.54
C ALA A 86 0.11 7.81 -6.98
N PHE A 87 1.05 7.85 -7.91
CA PHE A 87 0.82 7.36 -9.27
C PHE A 87 1.49 5.99 -9.48
N GLU A 88 1.49 5.49 -10.72
CA GLU A 88 2.02 4.16 -11.06
C GLU A 88 3.45 3.93 -10.57
N GLU A 89 4.32 4.94 -10.58
CA GLU A 89 5.71 4.80 -10.11
C GLU A 89 5.81 4.42 -8.62
N GLU A 90 4.98 5.00 -7.75
CA GLU A 90 4.92 4.62 -6.34
C GLU A 90 4.41 3.18 -6.21
N GLY A 91 3.33 2.84 -6.92
CA GLY A 91 2.76 1.51 -6.91
C GLY A 91 3.74 0.42 -7.34
N GLU A 92 4.45 0.63 -8.45
CA GLU A 92 5.44 -0.32 -8.97
C GLU A 92 6.59 -0.51 -7.97
N ARG A 93 7.13 0.57 -7.41
CA ARG A 93 8.19 0.50 -6.39
C ARG A 93 7.71 -0.19 -5.11
N CYS A 94 6.54 0.17 -4.59
CA CYS A 94 5.94 -0.46 -3.41
C CYS A 94 5.71 -1.96 -3.62
N SER A 95 5.26 -2.36 -4.81
CA SER A 95 5.02 -3.77 -5.10
C SER A 95 6.28 -4.64 -4.98
N GLN A 96 7.45 -4.10 -5.34
CA GLN A 96 8.72 -4.83 -5.21
C GLN A 96 9.14 -5.06 -3.76
N LEU A 97 8.75 -4.16 -2.85
CA LEU A 97 9.04 -4.27 -1.41
C LEU A 97 8.14 -5.29 -0.70
N LEU A 98 7.05 -5.75 -1.34
CA LEU A 98 6.10 -6.72 -0.81
C LEU A 98 6.23 -8.11 -1.44
N THR A 99 7.38 -8.43 -2.05
CA THR A 99 7.60 -9.71 -2.73
C THR A 99 7.75 -10.89 -1.77
N ASP A 100 8.29 -10.68 -0.55
CA ASP A 100 8.37 -11.70 0.49
C ASP A 100 6.99 -11.94 1.13
N PRO A 101 6.40 -13.15 1.02
CA PRO A 101 5.11 -13.46 1.62
C PRO A 101 5.05 -13.32 3.16
N LYS A 102 6.17 -13.21 3.87
CA LYS A 102 6.21 -12.94 5.31
C LYS A 102 6.02 -11.46 5.65
N VAL A 103 6.31 -10.57 4.70
CA VAL A 103 6.12 -9.13 4.84
C VAL A 103 4.71 -8.79 4.37
N LYS A 104 3.90 -8.26 5.28
CA LYS A 104 2.49 -7.92 5.00
C LYS A 104 2.14 -6.46 5.24
N VAL A 105 3.08 -5.71 5.78
CA VAL A 105 2.87 -4.32 6.20
C VAL A 105 3.97 -3.46 5.61
N MET A 106 3.59 -2.32 5.06
CA MET A 106 4.49 -1.29 4.59
C MET A 106 4.19 0.02 5.29
N VAL A 107 5.23 0.64 5.85
CA VAL A 107 5.21 2.05 6.23
C VAL A 107 5.66 2.85 5.01
N MET A 108 4.83 3.76 4.53
CA MET A 108 5.07 4.57 3.35
C MET A 108 5.48 5.97 3.77
N GLY A 109 6.75 6.31 3.60
CA GLY A 109 7.38 7.53 4.08
C GLY A 109 6.60 8.78 3.69
N ASN A 110 6.29 9.64 4.66
CA ASN A 110 5.49 10.86 4.51
C ASN A 110 4.07 10.66 3.93
N HIS A 111 3.58 9.42 3.86
CA HIS A 111 2.34 9.07 3.18
C HIS A 111 1.37 8.37 4.14
N GLY A 112 1.71 7.19 4.66
CA GLY A 112 0.82 6.42 5.53
C GLY A 112 1.26 4.97 5.68
N VAL A 113 0.30 4.07 5.75
CA VAL A 113 0.58 2.63 5.81
C VAL A 113 -0.25 1.85 4.80
N LEU A 114 0.32 0.73 4.36
CA LEU A 114 -0.34 -0.22 3.48
C LEU A 114 -0.19 -1.62 4.06
N VAL A 115 -1.29 -2.37 4.06
CA VAL A 115 -1.35 -3.74 4.57
C VAL A 115 -1.93 -4.65 3.50
N ILE A 116 -1.32 -5.84 3.33
CA ILE A 116 -1.79 -6.88 2.42
C ILE A 116 -2.18 -8.15 3.16
N GLY A 117 -3.13 -8.90 2.60
CA GLY A 117 -3.64 -10.16 3.17
C GLY A 117 -4.14 -11.13 2.10
#